data_AF-A0A8C3PBV1-F1
#
_entry.id   AF-A0A8C3PBV1-F1
#
_cell.length_a   1.000
_cell.length_b   1.000
_cell.length_c   1.000
_cell.angle_alpha   90.00
_cell.angle_beta   90.00
_cell.angle_gamma   90.00
#
_symmetry.space_group_name_H-M   'P 1'
#
loop_
_entity.id
_entity.type
_entity.pdbx_description
1 polymer ?
#
loop_
_entity_poly.entity_id
_entity_poly.type
_entity_poly.pdbx_seq_one_letter_code
_entity_poly.pdbx_strand_id
1 'polypeptide(L)'
;MDGLAAPQGGLSVSQQVRAMFYVLQPNESSFASLEEVPDYVNKATPLFIVLMLLEFVVSWVWRHQAPGQINDSITSLSAGVLSRLPDVVSRSLELTTYIYVWDNYRLFELLWDSPWTWYLTFLGVDFGYYWFHRMAHEVNILWAAHQVHHSSEAYNLSTALRQSVLQRYASWVFYLPMALFIPPSVYAVHLQFNLLYQFWIHTEVVNTLGPLELILNTPSHHRVHHGRNPYCIDKNYGGTLIIWDRIFGTFVAENDKVIYGLTHPINTFEPFKVQLCHLAYIWSTFWATPGFSNKLSVIFKGPGWGPGKPRLGLPEEIPVITGKEVPFNPRLPIYLSVYAVVHFALMLGFYVDLFETQATLSQVTLLLRIGYIILTLTSIGFLLEQRPKAASLEVVRCSVFLALHKLSYLKIYIASLAFPYENVVANSVPEFISLWCSLDQFCGRFCLLCTILNHLKCAWVSINLIHIYSLVVRYALHKNYELLPEMCQICEILEQSKGGSQTGTSINFSLPDCSLLLYHYNFMFVVLYIYILMT
;
A
#
# COMPACT_ATOMS: atom_id res chain seq x y z
N MET A 1 -17.08 15.37 -47.48
CA MET A 1 -15.77 14.90 -47.01
C MET A 1 -15.22 16.03 -46.19
N ASP A 2 -15.08 15.80 -44.89
CA ASP A 2 -14.11 16.42 -43.97
C ASP A 2 -14.52 15.95 -42.57
N GLY A 3 -14.28 14.66 -42.36
CA GLY A 3 -14.26 14.05 -41.04
C GLY A 3 -12.93 14.41 -40.40
N LEU A 4 -12.93 15.43 -39.54
CA LEU A 4 -11.91 15.57 -38.52
C LEU A 4 -12.36 14.74 -37.33
N ALA A 5 -12.06 13.44 -37.39
CA ALA A 5 -11.90 12.66 -36.19
C ALA A 5 -10.86 13.41 -35.33
N ALA A 6 -11.28 13.88 -34.15
CA ALA A 6 -10.35 14.43 -33.19
C ALA A 6 -9.23 13.39 -32.97
N PRO A 7 -7.96 13.75 -33.13
CA PRO A 7 -6.88 12.80 -32.90
C PRO A 7 -7.00 12.32 -31.45
N GLN A 8 -6.75 11.03 -31.22
CA GLN A 8 -6.45 10.45 -29.90
C GLN A 8 -5.13 11.04 -29.37
N GLY A 9 -5.03 12.36 -29.28
CA GLY A 9 -3.88 13.09 -28.79
C GLY A 9 -3.85 13.02 -27.26
N GLY A 10 -2.71 12.61 -26.71
CA GLY A 10 -2.48 12.68 -25.27
C GLY A 10 -2.73 14.10 -24.73
N LEU A 11 -3.17 14.20 -23.46
CA LEU A 11 -3.27 15.50 -22.81
C LEU A 11 -1.87 16.11 -22.70
N SER A 12 -1.72 17.38 -23.09
CA SER A 12 -0.47 18.11 -22.84
C SER A 12 -0.17 18.18 -21.34
N VAL A 13 1.11 18.33 -20.98
CA VAL A 13 1.51 18.52 -19.57
C VAL A 13 0.78 19.71 -18.94
N SER A 14 0.58 20.80 -19.71
CA SER A 14 -0.19 21.96 -19.26
C SER A 14 -1.64 21.60 -18.89
N GLN A 15 -2.32 20.82 -19.74
CA GLN A 15 -3.69 20.36 -19.45
C GLN A 15 -3.75 19.45 -18.22
N GLN A 16 -2.76 18.56 -18.04
CA GLN A 16 -2.68 17.70 -16.85
C GLN A 16 -2.53 18.53 -15.56
N VAL A 17 -1.63 19.51 -15.55
CA VAL A 17 -1.45 20.42 -14.40
C VAL A 17 -2.72 21.22 -14.15
N ARG A 18 -3.34 21.79 -15.18
CA ARG A 18 -4.58 22.58 -15.03
C ARG A 18 -5.75 21.73 -14.54
N ALA A 19 -5.85 20.47 -14.95
CA ALA A 19 -6.86 19.54 -14.45
C ALA A 19 -6.73 19.33 -12.94
N MET A 20 -5.50 19.24 -12.42
CA MET A 20 -5.26 19.09 -10.98
C MET A 20 -5.76 20.25 -10.13
N PHE A 21 -5.86 21.45 -10.69
CA PHE A 21 -6.29 22.64 -9.95
C PHE A 21 -7.67 23.15 -10.38
N TYR A 22 -8.45 22.34 -11.12
CA TYR A 22 -9.76 22.76 -11.64
C TYR A 22 -9.69 24.00 -12.57
N VAL A 23 -8.58 24.18 -13.30
CA VAL A 23 -8.31 25.37 -14.15
C VAL A 23 -8.61 25.12 -15.63
N LEU A 24 -9.05 23.91 -16.01
CA LEU A 24 -9.54 23.64 -17.37
C LEU A 24 -10.88 24.34 -17.62
N GLN A 25 -11.06 24.88 -18.82
CA GLN A 25 -12.29 25.58 -19.20
C GLN A 25 -13.36 24.57 -19.66
N PRO A 26 -14.65 24.96 -19.63
CA PRO A 26 -15.74 24.12 -20.13
C PRO A 26 -15.53 23.65 -21.59
N ASN A 27 -15.08 24.53 -22.48
CA ASN A 27 -14.79 24.18 -23.87
C ASN A 27 -13.60 23.20 -24.07
N GLU A 28 -12.76 23.01 -23.04
CA GLU A 28 -11.61 22.08 -23.06
C GLU A 28 -11.94 20.73 -22.40
N SER A 29 -13.06 20.63 -21.70
CA SER A 29 -13.35 19.51 -20.80
C SER A 29 -14.82 19.06 -20.77
N SER A 30 -15.66 19.60 -21.66
CA SER A 30 -16.99 19.09 -21.94
C SER A 30 -16.97 18.16 -23.16
N PHE A 31 -17.57 16.98 -23.02
CA PHE A 31 -17.58 15.94 -24.05
C PHE A 31 -19.00 15.45 -24.30
N ALA A 32 -19.32 15.09 -25.55
CA ALA A 32 -20.66 14.64 -25.92
C ALA A 32 -20.95 13.23 -25.40
N SER A 33 -19.91 12.38 -25.35
CA SER A 33 -20.00 10.97 -24.95
C SER A 33 -18.98 10.63 -23.87
N LEU A 34 -19.18 9.50 -23.19
CA LEU A 34 -18.26 9.03 -22.15
C LEU A 34 -16.93 8.52 -22.74
N GLU A 35 -16.99 7.98 -23.96
CA GLU A 35 -15.84 7.43 -24.68
C GLU A 35 -14.83 8.52 -25.08
N GLU A 36 -15.30 9.75 -25.23
CA GLU A 36 -14.47 10.92 -25.50
C GLU A 36 -13.75 11.45 -24.26
N VAL A 37 -14.23 11.13 -23.05
CA VAL A 37 -13.69 11.63 -21.79
C VAL A 37 -12.28 11.07 -21.58
N PRO A 38 -11.24 11.92 -21.51
CA PRO A 38 -9.89 11.47 -21.16
C PRO A 38 -9.85 10.87 -19.75
N ASP A 39 -9.04 9.83 -19.57
CA ASP A 39 -8.61 9.37 -18.25
C ASP A 39 -7.56 10.37 -17.71
N TYR A 40 -8.05 11.48 -17.15
CA TYR A 40 -7.23 12.55 -16.57
C TYR A 40 -6.38 12.02 -15.40
N VAL A 41 -6.92 11.10 -14.59
CA VAL A 41 -6.23 10.55 -13.44
C VAL A 41 -5.02 9.73 -13.86
N ASN A 42 -5.21 8.78 -14.77
CA ASN A 42 -4.11 7.96 -15.27
C ASN A 42 -3.05 8.84 -15.97
N LYS A 43 -3.49 9.80 -16.79
CA LYS A 43 -2.59 10.74 -17.48
C LYS A 43 -1.80 11.62 -16.51
N ALA A 44 -2.31 11.93 -15.31
CA ALA A 44 -1.62 12.70 -14.29
C ALA A 44 -0.67 11.87 -13.39
N THR A 45 -0.68 10.54 -13.48
CA THR A 45 0.16 9.66 -12.64
C THR A 45 1.66 10.03 -12.65
N PRO A 46 2.30 10.34 -13.81
CA PRO A 46 3.69 10.76 -13.82
C PRO A 46 3.94 12.04 -13.02
N LEU A 47 2.98 12.97 -13.02
CA LEU A 47 3.05 14.22 -12.28
C LEU A 47 2.98 13.97 -10.76
N PHE A 48 2.18 12.99 -10.31
CA PHE A 48 2.15 12.61 -8.89
C PHE A 48 3.53 12.12 -8.42
N ILE A 49 4.21 11.29 -9.21
CA ILE A 49 5.57 10.79 -8.90
C ILE A 49 6.55 11.97 -8.79
N VAL A 50 6.54 12.88 -9.77
CA VAL A 50 7.39 14.07 -9.76
C VAL A 50 7.13 14.94 -8.53
N LEU A 51 5.86 15.17 -8.19
CA LEU A 51 5.49 16.00 -7.03
C LEU A 51 5.88 15.33 -5.69
N MET A 52 5.73 14.00 -5.56
CA MET A 52 6.20 13.27 -4.38
C MET A 52 7.72 13.34 -4.22
N LEU A 53 8.47 13.20 -5.33
CA LEU A 53 9.93 13.37 -5.31
C LEU A 53 10.33 14.80 -4.99
N LEU A 54 9.60 15.79 -5.51
CA LEU A 54 9.83 17.20 -5.21
C LEU A 54 9.57 17.50 -3.73
N GLU A 55 8.45 17.03 -3.17
CA GLU A 55 8.13 17.18 -1.75
C GLU A 55 9.22 16.57 -0.87
N PHE A 56 9.72 15.39 -1.25
CA PHE A 56 10.84 14.74 -0.58
C PHE A 56 12.09 15.64 -0.58
N VAL A 57 12.49 16.15 -1.73
CA VAL A 57 13.68 17.00 -1.87
C VAL A 57 13.51 18.29 -1.06
N VAL A 58 12.36 18.95 -1.17
CA VAL A 58 12.05 20.18 -0.44
C VAL A 58 12.07 19.95 1.07
N SER A 59 11.46 18.86 1.55
CA SER A 59 11.44 18.53 2.98
C SER A 59 12.83 18.23 3.53
N TRP A 60 13.66 17.53 2.76
CA TRP A 60 15.03 17.22 3.14
C TRP A 60 15.92 18.47 3.19
N VAL A 61 15.86 19.33 2.17
CA VAL A 61 16.72 20.52 2.05
C VAL A 61 16.28 21.63 3.00
N TRP A 62 14.97 21.91 3.11
CA TRP A 62 14.47 23.09 3.84
C TRP A 62 14.04 22.80 5.27
N ARG A 63 13.55 21.61 5.58
CA ARG A 63 13.05 21.28 6.92
C ARG A 63 14.04 20.44 7.73
N HIS A 64 15.12 19.97 7.10
CA HIS A 64 16.07 19.01 7.69
C HIS A 64 15.39 17.81 8.36
N GLN A 65 14.18 17.48 7.89
CA GLN A 65 13.42 16.35 8.38
C GLN A 65 13.96 15.10 7.69
N ALA A 66 14.14 14.04 8.46
CA ALA A 66 14.43 12.73 7.91
C ALA A 66 13.36 12.38 6.86
N PRO A 67 13.73 11.67 5.79
CA PRO A 67 12.79 11.27 4.74
C PRO A 67 11.52 10.69 5.36
N GLY A 68 10.35 11.09 4.82
CA GLY A 68 9.06 10.53 5.22
C GLY A 68 9.18 9.02 5.40
N GLN A 69 8.54 8.48 6.43
CA GLN A 69 8.76 7.11 6.88
C GLN A 69 8.54 6.16 5.70
N ILE A 70 9.64 5.62 5.14
CA ILE A 70 9.62 4.84 3.88
C ILE A 70 8.60 3.70 3.98
N ASN A 71 8.51 3.08 5.15
CA ASN A 71 7.56 2.02 5.44
C ASN A 71 6.10 2.48 5.26
N ASP A 72 5.78 3.67 5.76
CA ASP A 72 4.44 4.27 5.65
C ASP A 72 4.14 4.69 4.21
N SER A 73 5.12 5.29 3.51
CA SER A 73 4.95 5.66 2.09
C SER A 73 4.77 4.44 1.18
N ILE A 74 5.54 3.36 1.36
CA ILE A 74 5.33 2.10 0.63
C ILE A 74 3.93 1.55 0.94
N THR A 75 3.47 1.61 2.20
CA THR A 75 2.13 1.15 2.59
C THR A 75 1.03 1.99 1.94
N SER A 76 1.20 3.31 1.89
CA SER A 76 0.25 4.22 1.24
C SER A 76 0.14 3.94 -0.26
N LEU A 77 1.28 3.79 -0.95
CA LEU A 77 1.29 3.41 -2.36
C LEU A 77 0.73 2.00 -2.60
N SER A 78 1.00 1.06 -1.69
CA SER A 78 0.45 -0.31 -1.74
C SER A 78 -1.07 -0.31 -1.63
N ALA A 79 -1.64 0.50 -0.74
CA ALA A 79 -3.08 0.66 -0.61
C ALA A 79 -3.70 1.25 -1.89
N GLY A 80 -3.05 2.24 -2.51
CA GLY A 80 -3.45 2.81 -3.80
C GLY A 80 -3.41 1.80 -4.94
N VAL A 81 -2.38 0.95 -5.00
CA VAL A 81 -2.33 -0.17 -5.96
C VAL A 81 -3.52 -1.10 -5.74
N LEU A 82 -3.74 -1.54 -4.50
CA LEU A 82 -4.83 -2.46 -4.16
C LEU A 82 -6.21 -1.89 -4.50
N SER A 83 -6.45 -0.60 -4.26
CA SER A 83 -7.75 0.03 -4.51
C SER A 83 -8.12 0.09 -5.99
N ARG A 84 -7.13 -0.01 -6.89
CA ARG A 84 -7.32 0.03 -8.36
C ARG A 84 -7.48 -1.35 -8.98
N LEU A 85 -6.97 -2.43 -8.35
CA LEU A 85 -7.06 -3.79 -8.90
C LEU A 85 -8.50 -4.24 -9.27
N PRO A 86 -9.57 -3.87 -8.54
CA PRO A 86 -10.93 -4.26 -8.94
C PRO A 86 -11.39 -3.72 -10.30
N ASP A 87 -10.80 -2.62 -10.80
CA ASP A 87 -11.10 -2.04 -12.13
C ASP A 87 -10.72 -2.98 -13.27
N VAL A 88 -9.73 -3.83 -13.03
CA VAL A 88 -9.23 -4.79 -14.02
C VAL A 88 -10.25 -5.92 -14.24
N VAL A 89 -11.09 -6.20 -13.24
CA VAL A 89 -12.07 -7.30 -13.25
C VAL A 89 -13.50 -6.81 -13.47
N SER A 90 -13.83 -5.61 -12.99
CA SER A 90 -15.19 -5.07 -12.99
C SER A 90 -15.23 -3.57 -13.31
N ARG A 91 -16.27 -3.14 -14.03
CA ARG A 91 -16.53 -1.72 -14.24
C ARG A 91 -16.92 -1.05 -12.92
N SER A 92 -16.64 0.25 -12.80
CA SER A 92 -16.98 1.04 -11.62
C SER A 92 -18.49 0.97 -11.33
N LEU A 93 -18.85 0.56 -10.11
CA LEU A 93 -20.24 0.56 -9.63
C LEU A 93 -20.84 1.97 -9.72
N GLU A 94 -20.04 2.98 -9.38
CA GLU A 94 -20.45 4.38 -9.38
C GLU A 94 -20.90 4.86 -10.76
N LEU A 95 -20.07 4.68 -11.79
CA LEU A 95 -20.42 5.12 -13.14
C LEU A 95 -21.55 4.27 -13.74
N THR A 96 -21.54 2.95 -13.49
CA THR A 96 -22.56 2.04 -14.02
C THR A 96 -23.95 2.36 -13.46
N THR A 97 -24.05 2.60 -12.15
CA THR A 97 -25.32 2.97 -11.51
C THR A 97 -25.78 4.36 -11.92
N TYR A 98 -24.86 5.32 -12.07
CA TYR A 98 -25.17 6.66 -12.57
C TYR A 98 -25.78 6.61 -13.98
N ILE A 99 -25.15 5.89 -14.91
CA ILE A 99 -25.67 5.70 -16.29
C ILE A 99 -27.03 5.01 -16.27
N TYR A 100 -27.20 3.98 -15.44
CA TYR A 100 -28.48 3.30 -15.32
C TYR A 100 -29.60 4.26 -14.88
N VAL A 101 -29.33 5.12 -13.90
CA VAL A 101 -30.31 6.14 -13.47
C VAL A 101 -30.56 7.17 -14.56
N TRP A 102 -29.51 7.64 -15.23
CA TRP A 102 -29.60 8.57 -16.35
C TRP A 102 -30.47 8.05 -17.50
N ASP A 103 -30.24 6.81 -17.93
CA ASP A 103 -30.92 6.23 -19.08
C ASP A 103 -32.40 5.95 -18.82
N ASN A 104 -32.76 5.61 -17.57
CA ASN A 104 -34.10 5.11 -17.21
C ASN A 104 -34.97 6.13 -16.45
N TYR A 105 -34.37 7.08 -15.73
CA TYR A 105 -35.08 7.94 -14.77
C TYR A 105 -34.77 9.44 -14.89
N ARG A 106 -33.96 9.89 -15.85
CA ARG A 106 -33.70 11.34 -16.02
C ARG A 106 -34.99 12.11 -16.27
N LEU A 107 -35.11 13.27 -15.63
CA LEU A 107 -36.30 14.13 -15.72
C LEU A 107 -36.21 15.08 -16.91
N PHE A 108 -35.03 15.64 -17.13
CA PHE A 108 -34.69 16.48 -18.28
C PHE A 108 -33.17 16.41 -18.51
N GLU A 109 -32.69 16.94 -19.62
CA GLU A 109 -31.28 16.89 -19.99
C GLU A 109 -30.70 18.31 -20.05
N LEU A 110 -29.67 18.56 -19.23
CA LEU A 110 -28.84 19.74 -19.41
C LEU A 110 -27.82 19.49 -20.53
N LEU A 111 -27.60 20.50 -21.36
CA LEU A 111 -26.69 20.42 -22.51
C LEU A 111 -25.24 20.15 -22.03
N TRP A 112 -24.60 19.14 -22.59
CA TRP A 112 -23.23 18.73 -22.21
C TRP A 112 -22.17 19.80 -22.50
N ASP A 113 -22.39 20.63 -23.52
CA ASP A 113 -21.52 21.71 -24.00
C ASP A 113 -21.83 23.08 -23.36
N SER A 114 -22.81 23.15 -22.45
CA SER A 114 -23.15 24.38 -21.75
C SER A 114 -22.17 24.65 -20.60
N PRO A 115 -21.56 25.86 -20.52
CA PRO A 115 -20.75 26.26 -19.38
C PRO A 115 -21.51 26.19 -18.05
N TRP A 116 -22.83 26.41 -18.06
CA TRP A 116 -23.64 26.29 -16.84
C TRP A 116 -23.74 24.86 -16.35
N THR A 117 -23.92 23.89 -17.25
CA THR A 117 -23.91 22.47 -16.90
C THR A 117 -22.57 22.09 -16.28
N TRP A 118 -21.46 22.61 -16.81
CA TRP A 118 -20.13 22.39 -16.27
C TRP A 118 -19.99 22.93 -14.83
N TYR A 119 -20.32 24.20 -14.57
CA TYR A 119 -20.21 24.78 -13.22
C TYR A 119 -21.19 24.15 -12.22
N LEU A 120 -22.40 23.81 -12.64
CA LEU A 120 -23.36 23.10 -11.80
C LEU A 120 -22.88 21.68 -11.48
N THR A 121 -22.24 21.00 -12.43
CA THR A 121 -21.66 19.68 -12.20
C THR A 121 -20.49 19.76 -11.22
N PHE A 122 -19.62 20.75 -11.35
CA PHE A 122 -18.55 21.02 -10.37
C PHE A 122 -19.11 21.15 -8.95
N LEU A 123 -20.08 22.04 -8.75
CA LEU A 123 -20.69 22.26 -7.44
C LEU A 123 -21.41 21.01 -6.92
N GLY A 124 -22.12 20.30 -7.81
CA GLY A 124 -22.85 19.08 -7.47
C GLY A 124 -21.93 17.93 -7.06
N VAL A 125 -20.84 17.70 -7.80
CA VAL A 125 -19.85 16.67 -7.47
C VAL A 125 -19.14 17.02 -6.16
N ASP A 126 -18.72 18.27 -5.97
CA ASP A 126 -18.04 18.68 -4.74
C ASP A 126 -18.96 18.60 -3.51
N PHE A 127 -20.24 18.94 -3.67
CA PHE A 127 -21.27 18.76 -2.65
C PHE A 127 -21.55 17.29 -2.34
N GLY A 128 -21.67 16.45 -3.38
CA GLY A 128 -21.82 15.00 -3.22
C GLY A 128 -20.63 14.39 -2.48
N TYR A 129 -19.41 14.84 -2.81
CA TYR A 129 -18.20 14.45 -2.09
C TYR A 129 -18.26 14.88 -0.61
N TYR A 130 -18.63 16.12 -0.30
CA TYR A 130 -18.76 16.58 1.10
C TYR A 130 -19.68 15.66 1.93
N TRP A 131 -20.85 15.29 1.39
CA TRP A 131 -21.79 14.43 2.11
C TRP A 131 -21.30 12.99 2.21
N PHE A 132 -20.72 12.45 1.15
CA PHE A 132 -20.07 11.14 1.21
C PHE A 132 -19.01 11.15 2.31
N HIS A 133 -18.12 12.12 2.28
CA HIS A 133 -16.96 12.20 3.15
C HIS A 133 -17.36 12.39 4.62
N ARG A 134 -18.32 13.27 4.90
CA ARG A 134 -18.92 13.40 6.22
C ARG A 134 -19.53 12.09 6.72
N MET A 135 -20.30 11.41 5.87
CA MET A 135 -20.90 10.13 6.24
C MET A 135 -19.86 9.02 6.39
N ALA A 136 -18.73 9.10 5.68
CA ALA A 136 -17.60 8.21 5.83
C ALA A 136 -16.93 8.34 7.20
N HIS A 137 -17.03 9.48 7.88
CA HIS A 137 -16.55 9.62 9.26
C HIS A 137 -17.65 9.33 10.30
N GLU A 138 -18.90 9.71 10.01
CA GLU A 138 -20.00 9.60 10.98
C GLU A 138 -20.77 8.26 10.96
N VAL A 139 -20.53 7.38 9.99
CA VAL A 139 -21.19 6.07 9.87
C VAL A 139 -20.16 4.95 9.84
N ASN A 140 -20.23 4.03 10.81
CA ASN A 140 -19.20 3.05 11.09
C ASN A 140 -18.84 2.16 9.88
N ILE A 141 -19.84 1.71 9.11
CA ILE A 141 -19.57 0.90 7.90
C ILE A 141 -18.91 1.70 6.78
N LEU A 142 -19.22 2.99 6.64
CA LEU A 142 -18.56 3.86 5.66
C LEU A 142 -17.16 4.26 6.14
N TRP A 143 -16.97 4.40 7.45
CA TRP A 143 -15.65 4.55 8.07
C TRP A 143 -14.76 3.35 7.81
N ALA A 144 -15.30 2.13 7.79
CA ALA A 144 -14.53 0.96 7.38
C ALA A 144 -13.94 1.09 5.96
N ALA A 145 -14.65 1.80 5.07
CA ALA A 145 -14.23 2.06 3.70
C ALA A 145 -13.31 3.30 3.56
N HIS A 146 -13.08 4.07 4.62
CA HIS A 146 -12.34 5.33 4.55
C HIS A 146 -11.18 5.42 5.55
N GLN A 147 -11.23 4.71 6.67
CA GLN A 147 -10.18 4.72 7.71
C GLN A 147 -8.79 4.38 7.18
N VAL A 148 -8.69 3.59 6.10
CA VAL A 148 -7.42 3.26 5.44
C VAL A 148 -6.67 4.55 5.08
N HIS A 149 -7.39 5.55 4.57
CA HIS A 149 -6.87 6.86 4.21
C HIS A 149 -6.31 7.63 5.41
N HIS A 150 -6.99 7.55 6.55
CA HIS A 150 -6.58 8.18 7.80
C HIS A 150 -5.55 7.37 8.61
N SER A 151 -5.23 6.14 8.20
CA SER A 151 -4.34 5.25 8.96
C SER A 151 -2.85 5.58 8.83
N SER A 152 -2.48 6.51 7.96
CA SER A 152 -1.10 6.98 7.80
C SER A 152 -0.68 7.81 9.02
N GLU A 153 0.43 7.46 9.64
CA GLU A 153 1.02 8.25 10.75
C GLU A 153 2.07 9.25 10.24
N ALA A 154 2.47 9.16 8.97
CA ALA A 154 3.13 10.23 8.24
C ALA A 154 2.13 10.95 7.33
N TYR A 155 2.24 12.27 7.22
CA TYR A 155 1.39 13.07 6.35
C TYR A 155 2.21 13.73 5.24
N ASN A 156 2.03 13.26 4.02
CA ASN A 156 2.73 13.72 2.83
C ASN A 156 1.93 13.31 1.57
N LEU A 157 2.42 13.63 0.38
CA LEU A 157 1.68 13.40 -0.86
C LEU A 157 1.37 11.92 -1.12
N SER A 158 2.15 10.99 -0.55
CA SER A 158 1.83 9.55 -0.67
C SER A 158 0.56 9.18 0.11
N THR A 159 0.20 9.91 1.17
CA THR A 159 -1.04 9.71 1.94
C THR A 159 -2.29 9.87 1.07
N ALA A 160 -2.25 10.75 0.05
CA ALA A 160 -3.33 10.89 -0.93
C ALA A 160 -3.66 9.56 -1.64
N LEU A 161 -2.66 8.71 -1.83
CA LEU A 161 -2.78 7.43 -2.52
C LEU A 161 -3.17 6.28 -1.58
N ARG A 162 -3.27 6.51 -0.26
CA ARG A 162 -3.64 5.49 0.73
C ARG A 162 -5.14 5.17 0.71
N GLN A 163 -5.63 4.65 -0.41
CA GLN A 163 -7.06 4.46 -0.64
C GLN A 163 -7.53 3.07 -0.22
N SER A 164 -8.77 2.97 0.29
CA SER A 164 -9.39 1.67 0.56
C SER A 164 -9.90 1.04 -0.73
N VAL A 165 -9.84 -0.29 -0.81
CA VAL A 165 -10.54 -1.06 -1.85
C VAL A 165 -12.05 -0.83 -1.81
N LEU A 166 -12.60 -0.54 -0.63
CA LEU A 166 -14.04 -0.42 -0.41
C LEU A 166 -14.60 0.97 -0.72
N GLN A 167 -13.75 2.01 -0.75
CA GLN A 167 -14.18 3.41 -0.86
C GLN A 167 -15.08 3.65 -2.06
N ARG A 168 -14.71 3.11 -3.23
CA ARG A 168 -15.47 3.26 -4.47
C ARG A 168 -16.87 2.64 -4.46
N TYR A 169 -17.12 1.70 -3.55
CA TYR A 169 -18.41 1.04 -3.39
C TYR A 169 -19.29 1.76 -2.36
N ALA A 170 -18.75 2.79 -1.70
CA ALA A 170 -19.40 3.54 -0.63
C ALA A 170 -19.92 4.93 -1.09
N SER A 171 -19.36 5.52 -2.15
CA SER A 171 -19.66 6.91 -2.58
C SER A 171 -20.81 7.06 -3.57
N TRP A 172 -21.12 6.03 -4.37
CA TRP A 172 -21.98 6.15 -5.55
C TRP A 172 -23.37 6.76 -5.30
N VAL A 173 -23.99 6.46 -4.15
CA VAL A 173 -25.35 6.92 -3.81
C VAL A 173 -25.44 8.45 -3.73
N PHE A 174 -24.36 9.11 -3.30
CA PHE A 174 -24.33 10.56 -3.08
C PHE A 174 -24.37 11.36 -4.38
N TYR A 175 -24.07 10.73 -5.51
CA TYR A 175 -24.07 11.38 -6.82
C TYR A 175 -25.32 11.09 -7.66
N LEU A 176 -26.11 10.08 -7.30
CA LEU A 176 -27.30 9.67 -8.08
C LEU A 176 -28.34 10.78 -8.30
N PRO A 177 -28.59 11.72 -7.36
CA PRO A 177 -29.52 12.81 -7.64
C PRO A 177 -29.14 13.64 -8.88
N MET A 178 -27.85 13.76 -9.19
CA MET A 178 -27.37 14.49 -10.37
C MET A 178 -27.70 13.76 -11.68
N ALA A 179 -27.81 12.42 -11.67
CA ALA A 179 -28.16 11.63 -12.84
C ALA A 179 -29.59 11.90 -13.33
N LEU A 180 -30.38 12.69 -12.60
CA LEU A 180 -31.70 13.13 -13.05
C LEU A 180 -31.64 14.26 -14.09
N PHE A 181 -30.49 14.94 -14.24
CA PHE A 181 -30.35 16.13 -15.11
C PHE A 181 -28.95 16.41 -15.68
N ILE A 182 -27.87 15.87 -15.11
CA ILE A 182 -26.48 16.03 -15.61
C ILE A 182 -26.03 14.84 -16.47
N PRO A 183 -25.56 15.08 -17.73
CA PRO A 183 -25.03 14.05 -18.59
C PRO A 183 -23.84 13.28 -17.97
N PRO A 184 -23.76 11.94 -18.17
CA PRO A 184 -22.70 11.11 -17.59
C PRO A 184 -21.28 11.55 -17.97
N SER A 185 -21.07 12.08 -19.18
CA SER A 185 -19.75 12.54 -19.65
C SER A 185 -19.23 13.71 -18.81
N VAL A 186 -20.07 14.72 -18.54
CA VAL A 186 -19.72 15.88 -17.72
C VAL A 186 -19.50 15.44 -16.27
N TYR A 187 -20.36 14.57 -15.74
CA TYR A 187 -20.18 13.97 -14.41
C TYR A 187 -18.82 13.25 -14.26
N ALA A 188 -18.45 12.40 -15.23
CA ALA A 188 -17.20 11.66 -15.22
C ALA A 188 -15.95 12.55 -15.25
N VAL A 189 -16.01 13.70 -15.91
CA VAL A 189 -14.93 14.70 -15.89
C VAL A 189 -14.76 15.29 -14.49
N HIS A 190 -15.87 15.73 -13.88
CA HIS A 190 -15.81 16.39 -12.57
C HIS A 190 -15.46 15.43 -11.42
N LEU A 191 -15.85 14.15 -11.49
CA LEU A 191 -15.34 13.13 -10.56
C LEU A 191 -13.80 13.07 -10.58
N GLN A 192 -13.21 13.05 -11.77
CA GLN A 192 -11.76 12.99 -11.93
C GLN A 192 -11.07 14.27 -11.46
N PHE A 193 -11.62 15.44 -11.80
CA PHE A 193 -11.04 16.71 -11.33
C PHE A 193 -11.13 16.84 -9.81
N ASN A 194 -12.23 16.40 -9.19
CA ASN A 194 -12.37 16.38 -7.73
C ASN A 194 -11.32 15.49 -7.07
N LEU A 195 -11.10 14.28 -7.60
CA LEU A 195 -10.04 13.40 -7.12
C LEU A 195 -8.63 14.00 -7.31
N LEU A 196 -8.37 14.60 -8.48
CA LEU A 196 -7.09 15.20 -8.81
C LEU A 196 -6.76 16.40 -7.91
N TYR A 197 -7.73 17.25 -7.62
CA TYR A 197 -7.57 18.38 -6.69
C TYR A 197 -7.17 17.89 -5.30
N GLN A 198 -7.78 16.82 -4.83
CA GLN A 198 -7.49 16.30 -3.50
C GLN A 198 -6.09 15.73 -3.34
N PHE A 199 -5.33 15.48 -4.42
CA PHE A 199 -3.96 14.99 -4.30
C PHE A 199 -3.04 16.00 -3.59
N TRP A 200 -2.99 17.24 -4.07
CA TRP A 200 -1.94 18.19 -3.65
C TRP A 200 -2.15 18.77 -2.25
N ILE A 201 -3.37 18.68 -1.70
CA ILE A 201 -3.68 19.13 -0.34
C ILE A 201 -3.08 18.22 0.75
N HIS A 202 -2.53 17.06 0.39
CA HIS A 202 -1.85 16.15 1.33
C HIS A 202 -0.39 16.52 1.53
N THR A 203 -0.12 17.66 2.16
CA THR A 203 1.26 18.06 2.43
C THR A 203 1.39 18.89 3.69
N GLU A 204 2.52 18.72 4.39
CA GLU A 204 2.92 19.63 5.46
C GLU A 204 3.78 20.80 4.94
N VAL A 205 4.26 20.73 3.69
CA VAL A 205 5.20 21.73 3.12
C VAL A 205 4.54 23.11 3.01
N VAL A 206 3.28 23.15 2.58
CA VAL A 206 2.51 24.39 2.40
C VAL A 206 1.74 24.68 3.68
N ASN A 207 2.14 25.75 4.40
CA ASN A 207 1.54 26.08 5.69
C ASN A 207 0.15 26.73 5.54
N THR A 208 0.02 27.81 4.77
CA THR A 208 -1.26 28.50 4.54
C THR A 208 -1.31 29.09 3.13
N LEU A 209 -2.53 29.22 2.58
CA LEU A 209 -2.81 29.97 1.35
C LEU A 209 -3.47 31.33 1.61
N GLY A 210 -3.52 31.78 2.87
CA GLY A 210 -4.10 33.06 3.23
C GLY A 210 -5.59 33.15 2.86
N PRO A 211 -6.06 34.25 2.24
CA PRO A 211 -7.49 34.46 1.98
C PRO A 211 -8.18 33.38 1.14
N LEU A 212 -7.43 32.60 0.34
CA LEU A 212 -8.00 31.50 -0.45
C LEU A 212 -8.62 30.41 0.44
N GLU A 213 -8.18 30.30 1.70
CA GLU A 213 -8.72 29.38 2.72
C GLU A 213 -10.16 29.72 3.15
N LEU A 214 -10.70 30.85 2.73
CA LEU A 214 -12.12 31.14 2.93
C LEU A 214 -13.01 30.28 2.03
N ILE A 215 -12.52 29.88 0.85
CA ILE A 215 -13.31 29.24 -0.21
C ILE A 215 -12.78 27.84 -0.54
N LEU A 216 -11.46 27.68 -0.63
CA LEU A 216 -10.83 26.44 -1.06
C LEU A 216 -10.51 25.54 0.15
N ASN A 217 -10.64 24.24 -0.06
CA ASN A 217 -9.98 23.27 0.80
C ASN A 217 -8.47 23.33 0.50
N THR A 218 -7.64 23.43 1.54
CA THR A 218 -6.19 23.68 1.44
C THR A 218 -5.43 22.67 2.28
N PRO A 219 -4.10 22.59 2.15
CA PRO A 219 -3.29 21.73 2.99
C PRO A 219 -3.50 21.95 4.49
N SER A 220 -3.74 23.19 4.94
CA SER A 220 -4.02 23.47 6.35
C SER A 220 -5.32 22.84 6.83
N HIS A 221 -6.41 23.02 6.09
CA HIS A 221 -7.70 22.41 6.42
C HIS A 221 -7.62 20.88 6.39
N HIS A 222 -6.91 20.34 5.39
CA HIS A 222 -6.81 18.90 5.17
C HIS A 222 -5.87 18.21 6.17
N ARG A 223 -4.84 18.90 6.67
CA ARG A 223 -4.07 18.44 7.83
C ARG A 223 -4.97 18.25 9.04
N VAL A 224 -5.79 19.25 9.35
CA VAL A 224 -6.76 19.14 10.46
C VAL A 224 -7.70 17.97 10.24
N HIS A 225 -8.24 17.82 9.04
CA HIS A 225 -9.10 16.69 8.69
C HIS A 225 -8.45 15.32 8.95
N HIS A 226 -7.17 15.17 8.62
CA HIS A 226 -6.40 13.95 8.91
C HIS A 226 -5.90 13.83 10.35
N GLY A 227 -6.07 14.88 11.16
CA GLY A 227 -5.62 14.92 12.52
C GLY A 227 -6.49 14.07 13.44
N ARG A 228 -5.84 13.42 14.42
CA ARG A 228 -6.52 12.73 15.52
C ARG A 228 -6.53 13.52 16.83
N ASN A 229 -6.06 14.78 16.81
CA ASN A 229 -6.22 15.66 17.96
C ASN A 229 -7.72 15.82 18.27
N PRO A 230 -8.13 15.99 19.55
CA PRO A 230 -9.55 16.11 19.88
C PRO A 230 -10.32 17.20 19.10
N TYR A 231 -9.68 18.33 18.77
CA TYR A 231 -10.31 19.40 17.99
C TYR A 231 -10.43 19.10 16.49
N CYS A 232 -9.69 18.10 15.99
CA CYS A 232 -9.66 17.68 14.59
C CYS A 232 -10.77 16.69 14.24
N ILE A 233 -11.30 15.97 15.24
CA ILE A 233 -12.26 14.89 15.01
C ILE A 233 -13.55 15.42 14.41
N ASP A 234 -13.99 14.78 13.32
CA ASP A 234 -15.22 15.10 12.61
C ASP A 234 -15.27 16.56 12.10
N LYS A 235 -14.18 17.01 11.46
CA LYS A 235 -14.03 18.36 10.88
C LYS A 235 -13.52 18.34 9.45
N ASN A 236 -13.82 19.42 8.73
CA ASN A 236 -13.26 19.77 7.42
C ASN A 236 -13.41 18.67 6.34
N TYR A 237 -14.64 18.33 5.97
CA TYR A 237 -14.95 17.27 5.01
C TYR A 237 -14.91 17.69 3.53
N GLY A 238 -14.76 18.98 3.23
CA GLY A 238 -14.76 19.50 1.86
C GLY A 238 -13.71 18.84 0.98
N GLY A 239 -14.05 18.58 -0.30
CA GLY A 239 -13.11 18.03 -1.28
C GLY A 239 -12.26 19.15 -1.86
N THR A 240 -12.88 19.96 -2.72
CA THR A 240 -12.28 21.14 -3.36
C THR A 240 -12.63 22.43 -2.63
N LEU A 241 -13.90 22.57 -2.20
CA LEU A 241 -14.37 23.78 -1.53
C LEU A 241 -14.57 23.53 -0.03
N ILE A 242 -14.04 24.42 0.80
CA ILE A 242 -14.25 24.40 2.26
C ILE A 242 -15.58 25.07 2.66
N ILE A 243 -16.28 25.69 1.69
CA ILE A 243 -17.52 26.42 1.94
C ILE A 243 -18.60 25.52 2.56
N TRP A 244 -18.64 24.24 2.20
CA TRP A 244 -19.60 23.29 2.73
C TRP A 244 -19.43 23.10 4.23
N ASP A 245 -18.19 22.99 4.71
CA ASP A 245 -17.90 22.91 6.13
C ASP A 245 -18.32 24.15 6.90
N ARG A 246 -18.21 25.33 6.27
CA ARG A 246 -18.67 26.59 6.87
C ARG A 246 -20.20 26.65 6.94
N ILE A 247 -20.88 26.23 5.88
CA ILE A 247 -22.35 26.21 5.80
C ILE A 247 -22.95 25.22 6.81
N PHE A 248 -22.36 24.02 6.92
CA PHE A 248 -22.87 22.94 7.77
C PHE A 248 -22.23 22.88 9.16
N GLY A 249 -21.38 23.84 9.52
CA GLY A 249 -20.81 23.98 10.86
C GLY A 249 -19.77 22.93 11.24
N THR A 250 -19.08 22.34 10.25
CA THR A 250 -18.01 21.34 10.43
C THR A 250 -16.62 21.93 10.22
N PHE A 251 -16.51 23.23 9.93
CA PHE A 251 -15.23 23.92 9.75
C PHE A 251 -14.48 24.13 11.06
N VAL A 252 -13.16 23.86 11.04
CA VAL A 252 -12.22 24.33 12.06
C VAL A 252 -10.90 24.75 11.39
N ALA A 253 -10.29 25.82 11.88
CA ALA A 253 -8.96 26.23 11.44
C ALA A 253 -7.88 25.38 12.13
N GLU A 254 -6.72 25.24 11.47
CA GLU A 254 -5.55 24.65 12.11
C GLU A 254 -5.05 25.58 13.22
N ASN A 255 -4.77 25.01 14.40
CA ASN A 255 -4.34 25.76 15.57
C ASN A 255 -3.07 25.15 16.18
N ASP A 256 -3.21 23.95 16.75
CA ASP A 256 -2.10 23.23 17.37
C ASP A 256 -1.39 22.32 16.36
N LYS A 257 -0.22 21.81 16.74
CA LYS A 257 0.47 20.79 15.95
C LYS A 257 -0.44 19.57 15.77
N VAL A 258 -0.72 19.24 14.52
CA VAL A 258 -1.54 18.08 14.17
C VAL A 258 -0.74 16.79 14.33
N ILE A 259 -1.37 15.81 14.97
CA ILE A 259 -0.90 14.43 15.08
C ILE A 259 -1.79 13.56 14.20
N TYR A 260 -1.18 12.72 13.36
CA TYR A 260 -1.88 11.90 12.36
C TYR A 260 -2.03 10.44 12.80
N GLY A 261 -2.70 9.66 11.95
CA GLY A 261 -3.07 8.28 12.19
C GLY A 261 -4.43 8.15 12.86
N LEU A 262 -4.89 6.92 13.05
CA LEU A 262 -6.15 6.66 13.75
C LEU A 262 -6.05 7.01 15.24
N THR A 263 -7.18 7.32 15.87
CA THR A 263 -7.28 7.47 17.34
C THR A 263 -6.81 6.21 18.07
N HIS A 264 -7.02 5.04 17.48
CA HIS A 264 -6.46 3.76 17.91
C HIS A 264 -5.54 3.18 16.81
N PRO A 265 -4.21 3.31 16.94
CA PRO A 265 -3.25 2.85 15.94
C PRO A 265 -3.37 1.37 15.59
N ILE A 266 -3.25 1.05 14.30
CA ILE A 266 -3.28 -0.34 13.79
C ILE A 266 -1.91 -1.04 13.88
N ASN A 267 -0.83 -0.25 13.98
CA ASN A 267 0.57 -0.67 14.12
C ASN A 267 0.96 -1.80 13.15
N THR A 268 0.73 -1.58 11.85
CA THR A 268 0.97 -2.58 10.81
C THR A 268 1.10 -1.93 9.43
N PHE A 269 1.95 -2.50 8.59
CA PHE A 269 2.11 -2.23 7.15
C PHE A 269 1.59 -3.40 6.29
N GLU A 270 1.02 -4.42 6.92
CA GLU A 270 0.46 -5.57 6.25
C GLU A 270 -0.85 -5.18 5.53
N PRO A 271 -0.94 -5.31 4.19
CA PRO A 271 -2.01 -4.69 3.43
C PRO A 271 -3.42 -5.18 3.78
N PHE A 272 -3.62 -6.48 4.07
CA PHE A 272 -4.94 -7.00 4.42
C PHE A 272 -5.43 -6.47 5.75
N LYS A 273 -4.58 -6.44 6.78
CA LYS A 273 -4.93 -5.89 8.08
C LYS A 273 -5.22 -4.40 7.97
N VAL A 274 -4.42 -3.64 7.21
CA VAL A 274 -4.69 -2.22 6.93
C VAL A 274 -6.09 -2.04 6.31
N GLN A 275 -6.47 -2.87 5.34
CA GLN A 275 -7.75 -2.76 4.64
C GLN A 275 -8.96 -3.27 5.46
N LEU A 276 -8.79 -4.34 6.25
CA LEU A 276 -9.90 -5.13 6.80
C LEU A 276 -10.04 -5.07 8.33
N CYS A 277 -9.08 -4.50 9.07
CA CYS A 277 -9.12 -4.53 10.54
C CYS A 277 -10.40 -3.90 11.11
N HIS A 278 -10.87 -2.81 10.52
CA HIS A 278 -12.07 -2.12 11.00
C HIS A 278 -13.36 -2.90 10.72
N LEU A 279 -13.43 -3.61 9.58
CA LEU A 279 -14.54 -4.54 9.31
C LEU A 279 -14.57 -5.69 10.32
N ALA A 280 -13.40 -6.22 10.69
CA ALA A 280 -13.30 -7.26 11.71
C ALA A 280 -13.76 -6.73 13.10
N TYR A 281 -13.45 -5.46 13.41
CA TYR A 281 -13.95 -4.78 14.61
C TYR A 281 -15.49 -4.61 14.59
N ILE A 282 -16.07 -4.17 13.47
CA ILE A 282 -17.53 -4.07 13.33
C ILE A 282 -18.17 -5.44 13.52
N TRP A 283 -17.62 -6.48 12.89
CA TRP A 283 -18.13 -7.84 12.98
C TRP A 283 -18.13 -8.36 14.41
N SER A 284 -17.01 -8.26 15.12
CA SER A 284 -16.91 -8.72 16.51
C SER A 284 -17.83 -7.92 17.44
N THR A 285 -17.88 -6.59 17.28
CA THR A 285 -18.74 -5.70 18.07
C THR A 285 -20.22 -5.98 17.82
N PHE A 286 -20.62 -6.23 16.57
CA PHE A 286 -21.98 -6.59 16.19
C PHE A 286 -22.45 -7.87 16.88
N TRP A 287 -21.58 -8.89 16.97
CA TRP A 287 -21.93 -10.14 17.63
C TRP A 287 -21.92 -10.06 19.16
N ALA A 288 -21.03 -9.24 19.73
CA ALA A 288 -20.96 -9.01 21.17
C ALA A 288 -22.09 -8.10 21.70
N THR A 289 -22.65 -7.23 20.85
CA THR A 289 -23.66 -6.24 21.27
C THR A 289 -25.05 -6.86 21.41
N PRO A 290 -25.70 -6.77 22.59
CA PRO A 290 -27.03 -7.35 22.79
C PRO A 290 -28.14 -6.48 22.19
N GLY A 291 -29.18 -7.13 21.64
CA GLY A 291 -30.38 -6.50 21.11
C GLY A 291 -30.29 -6.09 19.64
N PHE A 292 -31.33 -6.39 18.86
CA PHE A 292 -31.35 -6.18 17.40
C PHE A 292 -31.13 -4.72 16.98
N SER A 293 -31.76 -3.76 17.67
CA SER A 293 -31.58 -2.33 17.38
C SER A 293 -30.16 -1.84 17.65
N ASN A 294 -29.52 -2.34 18.72
CA ASN A 294 -28.14 -2.00 19.02
C ASN A 294 -27.18 -2.60 17.99
N LYS A 295 -27.46 -3.81 17.51
CA LYS A 295 -26.69 -4.43 16.42
C LYS A 295 -26.72 -3.60 15.14
N LEU A 296 -27.89 -3.10 14.73
CA LEU A 296 -27.99 -2.15 13.61
C LEU A 296 -27.25 -0.84 13.91
N SER A 297 -27.30 -0.37 15.15
CA SER A 297 -26.56 0.84 15.57
C SER A 297 -25.05 0.69 15.45
N VAL A 298 -24.47 -0.50 15.67
CA VAL A 298 -23.04 -0.77 15.43
C VAL A 298 -22.66 -0.51 13.97
N ILE A 299 -23.56 -0.79 13.02
CA ILE A 299 -23.31 -0.62 11.58
C ILE A 299 -23.48 0.85 11.16
N PHE A 300 -24.56 1.51 11.63
CA PHE A 300 -25.05 2.77 11.06
C PHE A 300 -24.78 4.03 11.90
N LYS A 301 -24.37 3.90 13.16
CA LYS A 301 -23.93 5.05 13.98
C LYS A 301 -22.42 5.24 13.87
N GLY A 302 -21.84 6.23 14.54
CA GLY A 302 -20.42 6.54 14.43
C GLY A 302 -19.51 5.46 15.03
N PRO A 303 -18.22 5.44 14.65
CA PRO A 303 -17.27 4.42 15.10
C PRO A 303 -17.05 4.39 16.63
N GLY A 304 -17.28 5.50 17.32
CA GLY A 304 -17.25 5.59 18.79
C GLY A 304 -18.55 5.19 19.51
N TRP A 305 -19.59 4.78 18.77
CA TRP A 305 -20.89 4.45 19.35
C TRP A 305 -20.86 3.16 20.19
N GLY A 306 -21.65 3.13 21.27
CA GLY A 306 -21.98 1.94 22.04
C GLY A 306 -23.33 2.09 22.75
N PRO A 307 -23.91 1.02 23.33
CA PRO A 307 -25.18 1.11 24.05
C PRO A 307 -25.15 2.20 25.12
N GLY A 308 -26.13 3.12 25.10
CA GLY A 308 -26.22 4.26 26.02
C GLY A 308 -25.38 5.49 25.63
N LYS A 309 -24.52 5.41 24.60
CA LYS A 309 -23.72 6.55 24.12
C LYS A 309 -24.43 7.38 23.04
N PRO A 310 -24.07 8.67 22.87
CA PRO A 310 -24.52 9.50 21.75
C PRO A 310 -24.14 8.90 20.39
N ARG A 311 -24.81 9.35 19.31
CA ARG A 311 -24.66 8.80 17.95
C ARG A 311 -23.20 8.66 17.49
N LEU A 312 -22.34 9.62 17.80
CA LEU A 312 -20.93 9.62 17.36
C LEU A 312 -19.95 9.10 18.42
N GLY A 313 -20.46 8.62 19.55
CA GLY A 313 -19.65 8.27 20.72
C GLY A 313 -19.45 9.45 21.66
N LEU A 314 -18.46 9.31 22.55
CA LEU A 314 -18.12 10.29 23.57
C LEU A 314 -16.72 10.86 23.25
N PRO A 315 -16.58 12.18 23.02
CA PRO A 315 -15.27 12.78 22.75
C PRO A 315 -14.24 12.53 23.85
N GLU A 316 -14.69 12.36 25.10
CA GLU A 316 -13.85 12.11 26.26
C GLU A 316 -13.16 10.74 26.23
N GLU A 317 -13.65 9.81 25.39
CA GLU A 317 -13.05 8.49 25.20
C GLU A 317 -11.92 8.48 24.17
N ILE A 318 -11.76 9.57 23.41
CA ILE A 318 -10.66 9.71 22.46
C ILE A 318 -9.36 9.83 23.26
N PRO A 319 -8.31 9.04 22.92
CA PRO A 319 -7.03 9.11 23.62
C PRO A 319 -6.44 10.53 23.62
N VAL A 320 -6.02 10.99 24.80
CA VAL A 320 -5.40 12.32 24.96
C VAL A 320 -4.07 12.37 24.24
N ILE A 321 -3.87 13.39 23.42
CA ILE A 321 -2.60 13.68 22.76
C ILE A 321 -1.64 14.35 23.75
N THR A 322 -0.47 13.74 23.94
CA THR A 322 0.58 14.15 24.87
C THR A 322 1.73 14.91 24.21
N GLY A 323 1.80 14.90 22.87
CA GLY A 323 2.91 15.43 22.09
C GLY A 323 4.15 14.52 22.08
N LYS A 324 4.07 13.34 22.71
CA LYS A 324 5.14 12.34 22.80
C LYS A 324 4.84 11.09 21.97
N GLU A 325 3.81 11.15 21.13
CA GLU A 325 3.41 10.05 20.26
C GLU A 325 4.56 9.74 19.29
N VAL A 326 5.01 8.49 19.29
CA VAL A 326 6.04 8.00 18.38
C VAL A 326 5.34 7.19 17.29
N PRO A 327 5.49 7.57 16.02
CA PRO A 327 4.89 6.81 14.94
C PRO A 327 5.41 5.37 14.87
N PHE A 328 4.55 4.43 14.47
CA PHE A 328 4.93 3.05 14.26
C PHE A 328 5.91 2.94 13.08
N ASN A 329 7.20 2.77 13.39
CA ASN A 329 8.26 2.67 12.39
C ASN A 329 9.41 1.75 12.84
N PRO A 330 9.27 0.42 12.69
CA PRO A 330 10.34 -0.52 12.94
C PRO A 330 11.59 -0.14 12.12
N ARG A 331 12.76 -0.13 12.78
CA ARG A 331 14.03 0.16 12.12
C ARG A 331 14.51 -1.06 11.36
N LEU A 332 14.58 -0.96 10.04
CA LEU A 332 15.15 -2.00 9.19
C LEU A 332 16.64 -1.76 8.97
N PRO A 333 17.44 -2.83 8.87
CA PRO A 333 18.76 -2.76 8.24
C PRO A 333 18.66 -2.21 6.81
N ILE A 334 19.63 -1.39 6.41
CA ILE A 334 19.63 -0.69 5.13
C ILE A 334 19.45 -1.63 3.92
N TYR A 335 20.02 -2.84 3.98
CA TYR A 335 19.90 -3.81 2.88
C TYR A 335 18.46 -4.31 2.71
N LEU A 336 17.70 -4.51 3.80
CA LEU A 336 16.28 -4.88 3.72
C LEU A 336 15.44 -3.72 3.23
N SER A 337 15.76 -2.48 3.63
CA SER A 337 15.08 -1.29 3.12
C SER A 337 15.28 -1.14 1.61
N VAL A 338 16.53 -1.25 1.12
CA VAL A 338 16.85 -1.20 -0.31
C VAL A 338 16.14 -2.33 -1.05
N TYR A 339 16.18 -3.55 -0.51
CA TYR A 339 15.48 -4.70 -1.07
C TYR A 339 13.98 -4.43 -1.24
N ALA A 340 13.30 -3.97 -0.18
CA ALA A 340 11.88 -3.67 -0.21
C ALA A 340 11.53 -2.58 -1.24
N VAL A 341 12.33 -1.50 -1.32
CA VAL A 341 12.13 -0.42 -2.29
C VAL A 341 12.30 -0.90 -3.72
N VAL A 342 13.35 -1.67 -4.02
CA VAL A 342 13.62 -2.20 -5.37
C VAL A 342 12.51 -3.16 -5.79
N HIS A 343 12.14 -4.11 -4.92
CA HIS A 343 11.06 -5.05 -5.23
C HIS A 343 9.69 -4.38 -5.35
N PHE A 344 9.45 -3.31 -4.59
CA PHE A 344 8.25 -2.47 -4.76
C PHE A 344 8.24 -1.77 -6.12
N ALA A 345 9.36 -1.18 -6.55
CA ALA A 345 9.47 -0.54 -7.86
C ALA A 345 9.27 -1.54 -9.03
N LEU A 346 9.82 -2.75 -8.91
CA LEU A 346 9.58 -3.83 -9.87
C LEU A 346 8.10 -4.26 -9.89
N MET A 347 7.46 -4.33 -8.72
CA MET A 347 6.02 -4.61 -8.60
C MET A 347 5.18 -3.53 -9.29
N LEU A 348 5.54 -2.24 -9.16
CA LEU A 348 4.87 -1.16 -9.89
C LEU A 348 4.98 -1.35 -11.42
N GLY A 349 6.12 -1.84 -11.92
CA GLY A 349 6.27 -2.21 -13.33
C GLY A 349 5.28 -3.31 -13.75
N PHE A 350 5.13 -4.36 -12.95
CA PHE A 350 4.13 -5.42 -13.20
C PHE A 350 2.69 -4.89 -13.13
N TYR A 351 2.42 -3.97 -12.20
CA TYR A 351 1.12 -3.32 -12.07
C TYR A 351 0.78 -2.48 -13.31
N VAL A 352 1.70 -1.65 -13.80
CA VAL A 352 1.49 -0.85 -15.01
C VAL A 352 1.24 -1.75 -16.23
N ASP A 353 2.07 -2.78 -16.43
CA ASP A 353 1.88 -3.74 -17.53
C ASP A 353 0.52 -4.46 -17.46
N LEU A 354 0.05 -4.81 -16.26
CA LEU A 354 -1.27 -5.42 -16.10
C LEU A 354 -2.38 -4.51 -16.68
N PHE A 355 -2.35 -3.21 -16.38
CA PHE A 355 -3.35 -2.26 -16.87
C PHE A 355 -3.22 -1.98 -18.37
N GLU A 356 -2.01 -1.94 -18.91
CA GLU A 356 -1.79 -1.76 -20.35
C GLU A 356 -2.22 -2.98 -21.16
N THR A 357 -2.03 -4.19 -20.62
CA THR A 357 -2.26 -5.44 -21.36
C THR A 357 -3.59 -6.13 -21.06
N GLN A 358 -4.34 -5.66 -20.04
CA GLN A 358 -5.57 -6.31 -19.53
C GLN A 358 -6.56 -6.75 -20.62
N ALA A 359 -6.73 -5.95 -21.69
CA ALA A 359 -7.67 -6.24 -22.78
C ALA A 359 -7.28 -7.45 -23.63
N THR A 360 -6.01 -7.87 -23.57
CA THR A 360 -5.46 -8.98 -24.38
C THR A 360 -5.18 -10.25 -23.56
N LEU A 361 -5.28 -10.17 -22.24
CA LEU A 361 -4.99 -11.28 -21.34
C LEU A 361 -6.20 -12.20 -21.16
N SER A 362 -5.93 -13.50 -20.97
CA SER A 362 -6.96 -14.43 -20.51
C SER A 362 -7.36 -14.11 -19.07
N GLN A 363 -8.59 -14.44 -18.68
CA GLN A 363 -9.08 -14.24 -17.30
C GLN A 363 -8.21 -14.95 -16.27
N VAL A 364 -7.71 -16.16 -16.58
CA VAL A 364 -6.79 -16.89 -15.71
C VAL A 364 -5.47 -16.13 -15.53
N THR A 365 -4.87 -15.68 -16.63
CA THR A 365 -3.62 -14.90 -16.58
C THR A 365 -3.79 -13.62 -15.75
N LEU A 366 -4.90 -12.92 -15.95
CA LEU A 366 -5.25 -11.69 -15.25
C LEU A 366 -5.37 -11.93 -13.74
N LEU A 367 -6.11 -12.96 -13.31
CA LEU A 367 -6.25 -13.32 -11.91
C LEU A 367 -4.91 -13.76 -11.27
N LEU A 368 -4.08 -14.51 -12.00
CA LEU A 368 -2.76 -14.93 -11.52
C LEU A 368 -1.83 -13.72 -11.31
N ARG A 369 -1.84 -12.74 -12.23
CA ARG A 369 -1.07 -11.50 -12.11
C ARG A 369 -1.53 -10.65 -10.93
N ILE A 370 -2.84 -10.48 -10.77
CA ILE A 370 -3.44 -9.80 -9.61
C ILE A 370 -3.01 -10.49 -8.30
N GLY A 371 -3.12 -11.83 -8.24
CA GLY A 371 -2.69 -12.62 -7.09
C GLY A 371 -1.21 -12.44 -6.75
N TYR A 372 -0.34 -12.39 -7.78
CA TYR A 372 1.08 -12.15 -7.58
C TYR A 372 1.40 -10.74 -7.08
N ILE A 373 0.70 -9.71 -7.56
CA ILE A 373 0.81 -8.34 -7.05
C ILE A 373 0.44 -8.30 -5.56
N ILE A 374 -0.71 -8.87 -5.20
CA ILE A 374 -1.18 -8.92 -3.81
C ILE A 374 -0.19 -9.68 -2.91
N LEU A 375 0.30 -10.84 -3.38
CA LEU A 375 1.32 -11.62 -2.67
C LEU A 375 2.60 -10.82 -2.45
N THR A 376 3.04 -10.05 -3.45
CA THR A 376 4.23 -9.21 -3.37
C THR A 376 4.06 -8.08 -2.38
N LEU A 377 2.94 -7.35 -2.42
CA LEU A 377 2.62 -6.29 -1.46
C LEU A 377 2.56 -6.84 -0.02
N THR A 378 1.97 -8.02 0.15
CA THR A 378 1.89 -8.68 1.46
C THR A 378 3.27 -9.08 1.97
N SER A 379 4.12 -9.65 1.10
CA SER A 379 5.50 -10.01 1.45
C SER A 379 6.32 -8.79 1.89
N ILE A 380 6.21 -7.69 1.14
CA ILE A 380 6.88 -6.41 1.49
C ILE A 380 6.38 -5.91 2.84
N GLY A 381 5.07 -5.87 3.10
CA GLY A 381 4.51 -5.45 4.39
C GLY A 381 5.05 -6.30 5.57
N PHE A 382 5.17 -7.62 5.39
CA PHE A 382 5.77 -8.51 6.39
C PHE A 382 7.26 -8.23 6.62
N LEU A 383 8.02 -7.93 5.56
CA LEU A 383 9.44 -7.57 5.64
C LEU A 383 9.63 -6.24 6.37
N LEU A 384 8.84 -5.21 6.04
CA LEU A 384 8.86 -3.88 6.69
C LEU A 384 8.62 -3.98 8.20
N GLU A 385 7.80 -4.94 8.63
CA GLU A 385 7.54 -5.21 10.05
C GLU A 385 8.52 -6.19 10.71
N GLN A 386 9.43 -6.81 9.95
CA GLN A 386 10.31 -7.88 10.43
C GLN A 386 9.53 -9.05 11.09
N ARG A 387 8.38 -9.43 10.51
CA ARG A 387 7.57 -10.54 11.05
C ARG A 387 8.33 -11.87 10.98
N PRO A 388 8.14 -12.78 11.95
CA PRO A 388 8.80 -14.10 11.93
C PRO A 388 8.55 -14.93 10.66
N LYS A 389 7.37 -14.75 10.03
CA LYS A 389 6.99 -15.46 8.80
C LYS A 389 7.41 -14.74 7.50
N ALA A 390 8.08 -13.59 7.59
CA ALA A 390 8.46 -12.80 6.42
C ALA A 390 9.35 -13.58 5.45
N ALA A 391 10.36 -14.29 5.96
CA ALA A 391 11.25 -15.11 5.13
C ALA A 391 10.50 -16.22 4.39
N SER A 392 9.58 -16.92 5.07
CA SER A 392 8.78 -17.97 4.45
C SER A 392 7.86 -17.42 3.35
N LEU A 393 7.22 -16.27 3.60
CA LEU A 393 6.36 -15.62 2.61
C LEU A 393 7.16 -15.14 1.40
N GLU A 394 8.39 -14.67 1.62
CA GLU A 394 9.29 -14.22 0.57
C GLU A 394 9.77 -15.38 -0.32
N VAL A 395 10.06 -16.55 0.28
CA VAL A 395 10.35 -17.79 -0.47
C VAL A 395 9.16 -18.20 -1.33
N VAL A 396 7.93 -18.13 -0.78
CA VAL A 396 6.71 -18.42 -1.54
C VAL A 396 6.54 -17.42 -2.69
N ARG A 397 6.70 -16.12 -2.44
CA ARG A 397 6.61 -15.06 -3.46
C ARG A 397 7.59 -15.31 -4.61
N CYS A 398 8.86 -15.57 -4.30
CA CYS A 398 9.89 -15.89 -5.29
C CYS A 398 9.56 -17.18 -6.06
N SER A 399 9.11 -18.23 -5.39
CA SER A 399 8.74 -19.49 -6.04
C SER A 399 7.56 -19.33 -7.00
N VAL A 400 6.54 -18.56 -6.59
CA VAL A 400 5.38 -18.23 -7.44
C VAL A 400 5.81 -17.40 -8.64
N PHE A 401 6.70 -16.42 -8.46
CA PHE A 401 7.28 -15.65 -9.57
C PHE A 401 7.93 -16.58 -10.61
N LEU A 402 8.82 -17.48 -10.16
CA LEU A 402 9.52 -18.42 -11.04
C LEU A 402 8.54 -19.32 -11.80
N ALA A 403 7.52 -19.83 -11.11
CA ALA A 403 6.49 -20.67 -11.72
C ALA A 403 5.66 -19.92 -12.77
N LEU A 404 5.15 -18.72 -12.42
CA LEU A 404 4.36 -17.90 -13.33
C LEU A 404 5.15 -17.44 -14.54
N HIS A 405 6.43 -17.11 -14.36
CA HIS A 405 7.28 -16.75 -15.47
C HIS A 405 7.57 -17.94 -16.39
N LYS A 406 7.92 -19.11 -15.83
CA LYS A 406 8.15 -20.34 -16.61
C LYS A 406 6.93 -20.75 -17.44
N LEU A 407 5.73 -20.52 -16.91
CA LEU A 407 4.46 -20.78 -17.60
C LEU A 407 4.03 -19.63 -18.54
N SER A 408 4.88 -18.63 -18.77
CA SER A 408 4.62 -17.47 -19.62
C SER A 408 3.44 -16.58 -19.17
N TYR A 409 3.05 -16.66 -17.89
CA TYR A 409 2.05 -15.77 -17.29
C TYR A 409 2.64 -14.42 -16.86
N LEU A 410 3.95 -14.36 -16.58
CA LEU A 410 4.70 -13.12 -16.27
C LEU A 410 5.89 -12.96 -17.23
N LYS A 411 6.06 -11.75 -17.78
CA LYS A 411 7.24 -11.41 -18.60
C LYS A 411 8.32 -10.76 -17.73
N ILE A 412 9.59 -11.00 -18.03
CA ILE A 412 10.71 -10.24 -17.44
C ILE A 412 10.99 -9.05 -18.36
N TYR A 413 10.94 -7.83 -17.82
CA TYR A 413 11.11 -6.59 -18.60
C TYR A 413 12.57 -6.13 -18.71
N ILE A 414 13.47 -6.71 -17.92
CA ILE A 414 14.90 -6.40 -17.97
C ILE A 414 15.57 -7.47 -18.85
N ALA A 415 15.77 -7.14 -20.13
CA ALA A 415 16.36 -8.04 -21.12
C ALA A 415 17.75 -8.58 -20.71
N SER A 416 18.52 -7.82 -19.92
CA SER A 416 19.83 -8.24 -19.39
C SER A 416 19.76 -9.28 -18.26
N LEU A 417 18.59 -9.49 -17.64
CA LEU A 417 18.38 -10.52 -16.62
C LEU A 417 17.80 -11.82 -17.19
N ALA A 418 17.45 -11.87 -18.48
CA ALA A 418 16.89 -13.08 -19.10
C ALA A 418 17.93 -14.21 -19.23
N PHE A 419 19.20 -13.87 -19.47
CA PHE A 419 20.27 -14.83 -19.76
C PHE A 419 20.83 -15.58 -18.53
N PRO A 420 21.03 -14.95 -17.35
CA PRO A 420 21.37 -15.67 -16.11
C PRO A 420 20.18 -16.49 -15.57
N TYR A 421 18.95 -16.03 -15.83
CA TYR A 421 17.72 -16.58 -15.27
C TYR A 421 17.33 -17.95 -15.86
N GLU A 422 17.47 -18.16 -17.17
CA GLU A 422 17.22 -19.47 -17.78
C GLU A 422 18.15 -20.55 -17.24
N ASN A 423 19.42 -20.20 -16.94
CA ASN A 423 20.40 -21.11 -16.37
C ASN A 423 20.13 -21.44 -14.88
N VAL A 424 19.63 -20.49 -14.10
CA VAL A 424 19.25 -20.73 -12.70
C VAL A 424 17.96 -21.55 -12.61
N VAL A 425 16.93 -21.27 -13.41
CA VAL A 425 15.66 -22.03 -13.36
C VAL A 425 15.81 -23.46 -13.88
N ALA A 426 16.66 -23.68 -14.89
CA ALA A 426 16.94 -25.02 -15.40
C ALA A 426 17.68 -25.91 -14.39
N ASN A 427 18.58 -25.33 -13.59
CA ASN A 427 19.47 -26.10 -12.70
C ASN A 427 19.04 -26.12 -11.22
N SER A 428 18.30 -25.12 -10.73
CA SER A 428 18.06 -24.95 -9.27
C SER A 428 16.71 -25.46 -8.77
N VAL A 429 15.67 -25.48 -9.62
CA VAL A 429 14.30 -25.76 -9.17
C VAL A 429 14.09 -27.22 -8.67
N PRO A 430 14.66 -28.26 -9.31
CA PRO A 430 14.59 -29.63 -8.80
C PRO A 430 15.35 -29.80 -7.47
N GLU A 431 16.50 -29.13 -7.34
CA GLU A 431 17.34 -29.19 -6.14
C GLU A 431 16.72 -28.42 -4.96
N PHE A 432 16.04 -27.30 -5.23
CA PHE A 432 15.34 -26.51 -4.21
C PHE A 432 14.10 -27.24 -3.66
N ILE A 433 13.33 -27.93 -4.51
CA ILE A 433 12.21 -28.78 -4.08
C ILE A 433 12.71 -29.98 -3.27
N SER A 434 13.82 -30.59 -3.67
CA SER A 434 14.48 -31.67 -2.94
C SER A 434 14.99 -31.21 -1.56
N LEU A 435 15.60 -30.03 -1.49
CA LEU A 435 16.08 -29.42 -0.24
C LEU A 435 14.92 -29.03 0.69
N TRP A 436 13.82 -28.51 0.15
CA TRP A 436 12.62 -28.15 0.90
C TRP A 436 11.89 -29.37 1.47
N CYS A 437 11.69 -30.43 0.67
CA CYS A 437 11.14 -31.71 1.15
C CYS A 437 12.02 -32.38 2.22
N SER A 438 13.34 -32.19 2.12
CA SER A 438 14.30 -32.69 3.11
C SER A 438 14.27 -31.86 4.41
N LEU A 439 14.08 -30.54 4.31
CA LEU A 439 14.00 -29.62 5.45
C LEU A 439 12.66 -29.72 6.21
N ASP A 440 11.55 -30.03 5.52
CA ASP A 440 10.24 -30.19 6.17
C ASP A 440 10.15 -31.49 6.97
N GLN A 441 10.76 -32.58 6.47
CA GLN A 441 10.96 -33.82 7.25
C GLN A 441 11.93 -33.62 8.43
N PHE A 442 12.91 -32.71 8.30
CA PHE A 442 13.87 -32.41 9.36
C PHE A 442 13.25 -31.52 10.45
N CYS A 443 12.53 -30.45 10.09
CA CYS A 443 11.84 -29.54 11.02
C CYS A 443 10.72 -30.22 11.81
N GLY A 444 9.96 -31.14 11.19
CA GLY A 444 8.95 -31.94 11.88
C GLY A 444 9.52 -32.86 12.96
N ARG A 445 10.74 -33.39 12.76
CA ARG A 445 11.47 -34.16 13.78
C ARG A 445 12.21 -33.26 14.77
N PHE A 446 12.70 -32.09 14.34
CA PHE A 446 13.43 -31.12 15.16
C PHE A 446 12.54 -30.47 16.23
N CYS A 447 11.28 -30.18 15.93
CA CYS A 447 10.35 -29.57 16.89
C CYS A 447 9.94 -30.56 18.00
N LEU A 448 9.75 -31.84 17.65
CA LEU A 448 9.46 -32.90 18.62
C LEU A 448 10.69 -33.21 19.49
N LEU A 449 11.89 -33.19 18.90
CA LEU A 449 13.15 -33.45 19.63
C LEU A 449 13.58 -32.26 20.51
N CYS A 450 13.41 -31.01 20.08
CA CYS A 450 13.71 -29.82 20.89
C CYS A 450 12.78 -29.69 22.10
N THR A 451 11.53 -30.13 21.98
CA THR A 451 10.59 -30.18 23.11
C THR A 451 11.03 -31.25 24.14
N ILE A 452 11.63 -32.36 23.68
CA ILE A 452 12.17 -33.43 24.53
C ILE A 452 13.56 -33.05 25.11
N LEU A 453 14.38 -32.31 24.37
CA LEU A 453 15.78 -32.00 24.70
C LEU A 453 15.97 -30.71 25.52
N ASN A 454 14.90 -29.96 25.82
CA ASN A 454 14.96 -28.78 26.69
C ASN A 454 15.38 -29.10 28.15
N HIS A 455 15.67 -30.37 28.47
CA HIS A 455 16.15 -30.83 29.76
C HIS A 455 17.63 -31.28 29.83
N LEU A 456 18.41 -31.30 28.73
CA LEU A 456 19.81 -31.75 28.79
C LEU A 456 20.78 -30.88 27.95
N LYS A 457 21.87 -30.45 28.61
CA LYS A 457 22.86 -29.48 28.12
C LYS A 457 23.56 -29.89 26.82
N CYS A 458 23.83 -28.87 26.00
CA CYS A 458 24.44 -28.88 24.67
C CYS A 458 25.84 -29.53 24.61
N ALA A 459 25.99 -30.54 23.75
CA ALA A 459 27.28 -31.01 23.20
C ALA A 459 27.15 -31.59 21.77
N TRP A 460 25.93 -31.92 21.33
CA TRP A 460 25.68 -32.57 20.03
C TRP A 460 25.49 -31.62 18.83
N VAL A 461 25.25 -30.33 19.07
CA VAL A 461 24.99 -29.32 18.02
C VAL A 461 26.27 -28.99 17.23
N SER A 462 27.44 -29.06 17.86
CA SER A 462 28.73 -28.70 17.26
C SER A 462 29.21 -29.69 16.19
N ILE A 463 28.85 -30.97 16.30
CA ILE A 463 29.34 -32.04 15.40
C ILE A 463 28.64 -31.99 14.03
N ASN A 464 27.37 -31.58 13.98
CA ASN A 464 26.58 -31.56 12.75
C ASN A 464 26.86 -30.33 11.86
N LEU A 465 27.18 -29.18 12.47
CA LEU A 465 27.63 -27.98 11.75
C LEU A 465 28.97 -28.20 11.02
N ILE A 466 29.89 -28.94 11.64
CA ILE A 466 31.17 -29.33 11.04
C ILE A 466 30.97 -30.23 9.80
N HIS A 467 29.94 -31.09 9.83
CA HIS A 467 29.65 -31.98 8.70
C HIS A 467 29.08 -31.23 7.49
N ILE A 468 28.18 -30.27 7.74
CA ILE A 468 27.59 -29.42 6.69
C ILE A 468 28.65 -28.50 6.08
N TYR A 469 29.51 -27.90 6.90
CA TYR A 469 30.60 -27.04 6.41
C TYR A 469 31.62 -27.84 5.57
N SER A 470 31.97 -29.07 6.01
CA SER A 470 32.82 -30.00 5.25
C SER A 470 32.23 -30.38 3.89
N LEU A 471 30.90 -30.56 3.80
CA LEU A 471 30.22 -30.88 2.54
C LEU A 471 30.25 -29.70 1.56
N VAL A 472 30.04 -28.47 2.05
CA VAL A 472 30.10 -27.24 1.24
C VAL A 472 31.51 -26.98 0.72
N VAL A 473 32.55 -27.16 1.55
CA VAL A 473 33.94 -26.99 1.14
C VAL A 473 34.37 -28.06 0.13
N ARG A 474 33.98 -29.33 0.33
CA ARG A 474 34.25 -30.41 -0.65
C ARG A 474 33.56 -30.18 -1.99
N TYR A 475 32.33 -29.65 -1.96
CA TYR A 475 31.61 -29.28 -3.17
C TYR A 475 32.28 -28.13 -3.92
N ALA A 476 32.75 -27.10 -3.19
CA ALA A 476 33.48 -25.97 -3.77
C ALA A 476 34.81 -26.39 -4.41
N LEU A 477 35.57 -27.26 -3.73
CA LEU A 477 36.83 -27.82 -4.25
C LEU A 477 36.60 -28.75 -5.45
N HIS A 478 35.54 -29.57 -5.45
CA HIS A 478 35.18 -30.41 -6.60
C HIS A 478 34.83 -29.58 -7.85
N LYS A 479 34.35 -28.35 -7.66
CA LYS A 479 33.96 -27.45 -8.76
C LYS A 479 35.03 -26.41 -9.13
N ASN A 480 36.25 -26.52 -8.58
CA ASN A 480 37.38 -25.61 -8.84
C ASN A 480 37.09 -24.12 -8.53
N TYR A 481 36.28 -23.83 -7.52
CA TYR A 481 36.11 -22.46 -7.04
C TYR A 481 37.30 -22.04 -6.17
N GLU A 482 37.85 -20.84 -6.38
CA GLU A 482 38.85 -20.24 -5.49
C GLU A 482 38.20 -19.87 -4.15
N LEU A 483 38.67 -20.49 -3.06
CA LEU A 483 38.22 -20.20 -1.70
C LEU A 483 39.01 -19.04 -1.10
N LEU A 484 38.32 -18.15 -0.38
CA LEU A 484 38.94 -17.06 0.37
C LEU A 484 39.93 -17.61 1.42
N PRO A 485 41.09 -16.97 1.65
CA PRO A 485 42.11 -17.43 2.60
C PRO A 485 41.59 -17.68 4.02
N GLU A 486 40.58 -16.91 4.48
CA GLU A 486 39.97 -17.10 5.80
C GLU A 486 39.21 -18.43 5.93
N MET A 487 38.69 -18.99 4.83
CA MET A 487 38.01 -20.30 4.85
C MET A 487 39.01 -21.46 5.00
N CYS A 488 40.23 -21.32 4.47
CA CYS A 488 41.30 -22.30 4.66
C CYS A 488 41.83 -22.31 6.11
N GLN A 489 41.95 -21.13 6.75
CA GLN A 489 42.34 -21.03 8.17
C GLN A 489 41.34 -21.72 9.11
N ILE A 490 40.04 -21.61 8.85
CA ILE A 490 39.01 -22.29 9.64
C ILE A 490 39.11 -23.81 9.46
N CYS A 491 39.47 -24.30 8.26
CA CYS A 491 39.73 -25.72 8.02
C CYS A 491 40.96 -26.25 8.77
N GLU A 492 42.08 -25.51 8.81
CA GLU A 492 43.28 -25.90 9.58
C GLU A 492 43.02 -25.94 11.10
N ILE A 493 42.28 -24.96 11.63
CA ILE A 493 41.87 -24.92 13.05
C ILE A 493 40.98 -26.13 13.39
N LEU A 494 40.11 -26.54 12.47
CA LEU A 494 39.20 -27.67 12.65
C LEU A 494 39.89 -29.04 12.45
N GLU A 495 40.91 -29.15 11.60
CA GLU A 495 41.71 -30.38 11.47
C GLU A 495 42.62 -30.62 12.68
N GLN A 496 43.19 -29.56 13.27
CA GLN A 496 43.94 -29.67 14.53
C GLN A 496 43.06 -30.21 15.68
N SER A 497 41.74 -29.95 15.65
CA SER A 497 40.80 -30.50 16.64
C SER A 497 40.53 -32.00 16.50
N LYS A 498 40.81 -32.61 15.34
CA LYS A 498 40.63 -34.06 15.12
C LYS A 498 41.83 -34.90 15.59
N GLY A 499 42.99 -34.29 15.80
CA GLY A 499 44.22 -35.00 16.18
C GLY A 499 44.48 -35.14 17.68
N GLY A 500 43.71 -34.45 18.54
CA GLY A 500 43.96 -34.43 19.99
C GLY A 500 43.13 -35.45 20.77
N SER A 501 43.56 -36.72 20.80
CA SER A 501 43.14 -37.62 21.87
C SER A 501 44.04 -37.40 23.09
N GLN A 502 43.42 -37.25 24.26
CA GLN A 502 44.04 -37.28 25.59
C GLN A 502 44.79 -36.01 26.02
N THR A 503 44.10 -35.08 26.66
CA THR A 503 44.32 -34.67 28.07
C THR A 503 43.36 -33.52 28.40
N GLY A 504 42.76 -33.58 29.59
CA GLY A 504 41.73 -32.63 30.01
C GLY A 504 42.28 -31.23 30.22
N THR A 505 41.90 -30.30 29.34
CA THR A 505 41.92 -28.86 29.61
C THR A 505 40.77 -28.22 28.84
N SER A 506 39.84 -27.61 29.58
CA SER A 506 38.69 -26.90 29.03
C SER A 506 39.14 -25.65 28.28
N ILE A 507 38.96 -25.62 26.96
CA ILE A 507 39.03 -24.37 26.19
C ILE A 507 37.65 -23.74 26.22
N ASN A 508 37.55 -22.57 26.85
CA ASN A 508 36.32 -21.83 27.04
C ASN A 508 36.07 -20.95 25.80
N PHE A 509 35.10 -21.32 24.96
CA PHE A 509 34.60 -20.45 23.89
C PHE A 509 33.29 -19.80 24.35
N SER A 510 33.30 -18.48 24.50
CA SER A 510 32.07 -17.68 24.61
C SER A 510 31.42 -17.57 23.22
N LEU A 511 30.38 -18.37 22.97
CA LEU A 511 29.56 -18.27 21.76
C LEU A 511 28.62 -17.06 21.85
N PRO A 512 28.46 -16.24 20.79
CA PRO A 512 27.38 -15.25 20.72
C PRO A 512 26.02 -15.94 20.50
N ASP A 513 24.96 -15.26 20.91
CA ASP A 513 23.56 -15.69 20.83
C ASP A 513 23.20 -16.40 19.51
N CYS A 514 22.52 -17.56 19.60
CA CYS A 514 22.06 -18.37 18.47
C CYS A 514 21.20 -17.62 17.43
N SER A 515 20.65 -16.45 17.78
CA SER A 515 19.93 -15.56 16.86
C SER A 515 20.85 -14.91 15.80
N LEU A 516 22.13 -14.68 16.12
CA LEU A 516 23.11 -14.12 15.19
C LEU A 516 23.51 -15.12 14.08
N LEU A 517 23.56 -16.41 14.43
CA LEU A 517 23.92 -17.50 13.52
C LEU A 517 22.85 -17.78 12.45
N LEU A 518 21.56 -17.70 12.81
CA LEU A 518 20.47 -17.75 11.83
C LEU A 518 20.43 -16.53 10.90
N TYR A 519 20.82 -15.36 11.41
CA TYR A 519 20.96 -14.14 10.61
C TYR A 519 22.11 -14.26 9.60
N HIS A 520 23.26 -14.83 10.00
CA HIS A 520 24.37 -15.09 9.08
C HIS A 520 24.07 -16.17 8.03
N TYR A 521 23.24 -17.16 8.36
CA TYR A 521 22.82 -18.19 7.40
C TYR A 521 21.91 -17.63 6.28
N ASN A 522 20.99 -16.72 6.63
CA ASN A 522 20.19 -15.98 5.65
C ASN A 522 21.02 -14.94 4.88
N PHE A 523 22.03 -14.33 5.51
CA PHE A 523 22.95 -13.41 4.86
C PHE A 523 23.78 -14.11 3.77
N MET A 524 24.28 -15.33 4.01
CA MET A 524 24.97 -16.10 2.96
C MET A 524 24.04 -16.44 1.79
N PHE A 525 22.76 -16.75 2.03
CA PHE A 525 21.78 -16.99 0.95
C PHE A 525 21.49 -15.72 0.13
N VAL A 526 21.40 -14.56 0.79
CA VAL A 526 21.19 -13.26 0.14
C VAL A 526 22.45 -12.82 -0.61
N VAL A 527 23.65 -13.05 -0.07
CA VAL A 527 24.92 -12.75 -0.75
C VAL A 527 25.12 -13.69 -1.95
N LEU A 528 24.77 -14.97 -1.83
CA LEU A 528 24.81 -15.91 -2.97
C LEU A 528 23.79 -15.51 -4.04
N TYR A 529 22.59 -15.06 -3.65
CA TYR A 529 21.56 -14.55 -4.55
C TYR A 529 21.95 -13.24 -5.24
N ILE A 530 22.59 -12.31 -4.52
CA ILE A 530 23.12 -11.05 -5.08
C ILE A 530 24.32 -11.32 -5.99
N TYR A 531 25.21 -12.23 -5.63
CA TYR A 531 26.34 -12.64 -6.47
C TYR A 531 25.86 -13.28 -7.78
N ILE A 532 24.86 -14.17 -7.71
CA ILE A 532 24.19 -14.77 -8.88
C ILE A 532 23.43 -13.73 -9.75
N LEU A 533 22.99 -12.62 -9.16
CA LEU A 533 22.35 -11.51 -9.89
C LEU A 533 23.36 -10.50 -10.48
N MET A 534 24.61 -10.50 -10.00
CA MET A 534 25.66 -9.55 -10.41
C MET A 534 26.72 -10.15 -11.36
N THR A 535 26.76 -11.49 -11.50
CA THR A 535 27.52 -12.21 -12.52
C THR A 535 26.61 -12.70 -13.63
#